data_AF-A0A2V7XPN5-F1
#
_entry.id   AF-A0A2V7XPN5-F1
#
_cell.length_a   1.000
_cell.length_b   1.000
_cell.length_c   1.000
_cell.angle_alpha   90.00
_cell.angle_beta   90.00
_cell.angle_gamma   90.00
#
_symmetry.space_group_name_H-M   'P 1'
#
loop_
_entity.id
_entity.type
_entity.pdbx_description
1 polymer ?
#
loop_
_entity_poly.entity_id
_entity_poly.type
_entity_poly.pdbx_seq_one_letter_code
_entity_poly.pdbx_strand_id
1 'polypeptide(L)'
;MPPFTLMSQTGIGGLLEFLGGIAIVLGVFTRPVAFVLAGEMAVAYFQFHAPSSFFPTINQGIPALLYCFLFLYLMVAGAGAWSIDRALARSSRSVLD
;
A
#
# COMPACT_ATOMS: atom_id res chain seq x y z
N MET A 1 -2.28 16.98 -19.54
CA MET A 1 -1.94 15.64 -19.01
C MET A 1 -1.28 14.86 -20.13
N PRO A 2 0.02 14.50 -20.00
CA PRO A 2 0.65 13.61 -20.96
C PRO A 2 -0.11 12.27 -20.99
N PRO A 3 -0.04 11.50 -22.09
CA PRO A 3 -0.73 10.22 -22.19
C PRO A 3 -0.31 9.31 -21.03
N PHE A 4 -1.29 8.68 -20.38
CA PHE A 4 -1.05 7.61 -19.43
C PHE A 4 -0.36 6.46 -20.17
N THR A 5 0.89 6.20 -19.81
CA THR A 5 1.65 5.06 -20.30
C THR A 5 1.93 4.13 -19.13
N LEU A 6 1.67 2.83 -19.29
CA LEU A 6 1.84 1.85 -18.21
C LEU A 6 3.27 1.83 -17.65
N MET A 7 4.27 2.10 -18.48
CA MET A 7 5.68 2.15 -18.11
C MET A 7 6.14 3.55 -17.63
N SER A 8 5.21 4.50 -17.40
CA SER A 8 5.53 5.76 -16.73
C SER A 8 5.54 5.59 -15.21
N GLN A 9 6.18 6.53 -14.51
CA GLN A 9 6.18 6.56 -13.05
C GLN A 9 4.77 6.52 -12.44
N THR A 10 3.83 7.30 -12.98
CA THR A 10 2.44 7.31 -12.54
C THR A 10 1.69 6.03 -12.94
N GLY A 11 2.03 5.42 -14.07
CA GLY A 11 1.50 4.12 -14.47
C GLY A 11 1.92 2.98 -13.53
N ILE A 12 3.19 2.97 -13.13
CA ILE A 12 3.72 2.02 -12.17
C ILE A 12 3.11 2.26 -10.78
N GLY A 13 2.99 3.52 -10.34
CA GLY A 13 2.31 3.88 -9.09
C GLY A 13 0.88 3.35 -9.03
N GLY A 14 0.08 3.62 -10.07
CA GLY A 14 -1.29 3.12 -10.15
C GLY A 14 -1.40 1.59 -10.19
N LEU A 15 -0.44 0.90 -10.84
CA LEU A 15 -0.40 -0.56 -10.83
C LEU A 15 -0.07 -1.11 -9.44
N LEU A 16 0.87 -0.48 -8.74
CA LEU A 16 1.23 -0.84 -7.36
C LEU A 16 0.05 -0.62 -6.42
N GLU A 17 -0.61 0.53 -6.47
CA GLU A 17 -1.80 0.82 -5.65
C GLU A 17 -2.93 -0.17 -5.92
N PHE A 18 -3.20 -0.49 -7.19
CA PHE A 18 -4.29 -1.40 -7.55
C PHE A 18 -4.01 -2.84 -7.10
N LEU A 19 -2.87 -3.41 -7.51
CA LEU A 19 -2.52 -4.79 -7.16
C LEU A 19 -2.17 -4.92 -5.66
N GLY A 20 -1.48 -3.93 -5.11
CA GLY A 20 -1.14 -3.87 -3.71
C GLY A 20 -2.38 -3.72 -2.83
N GLY A 21 -3.34 -2.87 -3.22
CA GLY A 21 -4.63 -2.75 -2.52
C GLY A 21 -5.40 -4.05 -2.49
N ILE A 22 -5.48 -4.77 -3.62
CA ILE A 22 -6.10 -6.11 -3.68
C ILE A 22 -5.37 -7.08 -2.74
N ALA A 23 -4.04 -7.12 -2.77
CA ALA A 23 -3.26 -7.99 -1.90
C ALA A 23 -3.46 -7.68 -0.41
N ILE A 24 -3.52 -6.40 -0.02
CA ILE A 24 -3.81 -5.96 1.35
C ILE A 24 -5.22 -6.42 1.78
N VAL A 25 -6.24 -6.20 0.93
CA VAL A 25 -7.64 -6.58 1.23
C VAL A 25 -7.79 -8.10 1.39
N LEU A 26 -7.14 -8.88 0.52
CA LEU A 26 -7.12 -10.34 0.61
C LEU A 26 -6.24 -10.85 1.76
N GLY A 27 -5.41 -9.97 2.33
CA GLY A 27 -4.50 -10.33 3.41
C GLY A 27 -3.34 -11.23 2.98
N VAL A 28 -2.95 -11.16 1.70
CA VAL A 28 -1.87 -11.97 1.11
C VAL A 28 -0.60 -11.14 1.07
N PHE A 29 0.48 -11.63 1.68
CA PHE A 29 1.77 -10.91 1.74
C PHE A 29 1.63 -9.45 2.25
N THR A 30 0.70 -9.19 3.18
CA THR A 30 0.37 -7.81 3.63
C THR A 30 1.58 -7.04 4.11
N ARG A 31 2.55 -7.68 4.77
CA ARG A 31 3.73 -7.00 5.34
C ARG A 31 4.65 -6.42 4.25
N PRO A 32 5.19 -7.22 3.31
CA PRO A 32 6.02 -6.68 2.23
C PRO A 32 5.22 -5.77 1.28
N VAL A 33 3.95 -6.07 0.99
CA VAL A 33 3.12 -5.20 0.13
C VAL A 33 2.92 -3.83 0.79
N ALA A 34 2.60 -3.80 2.08
CA ALA A 34 2.42 -2.54 2.80
C ALA A 34 3.71 -1.72 2.90
N PHE A 35 4.88 -2.36 3.02
CA PHE A 35 6.17 -1.65 2.99
C PHE A 35 6.39 -0.94 1.65
N VAL A 36 6.11 -1.62 0.53
CA VAL A 36 6.26 -1.04 -0.81
C VAL A 36 5.27 0.11 -1.01
N LEU A 37 4.00 -0.07 -0.66
CA LEU A 37 2.98 0.97 -0.77
C LEU A 37 3.26 2.19 0.13
N ALA A 38 3.80 1.98 1.33
CA ALA A 38 4.24 3.08 2.19
C ALA A 38 5.35 3.91 1.53
N GLY A 39 6.32 3.25 0.91
CA GLY A 39 7.40 3.91 0.17
C GLY A 39 6.90 4.69 -1.04
N GLU A 40 5.96 4.12 -1.79
CA GLU A 40 5.32 4.77 -2.93
C GLU A 40 4.59 6.06 -2.50
N MET A 41 3.78 6.01 -1.44
CA MET A 41 3.08 7.17 -0.89
C MET A 41 4.03 8.24 -0.35
N ALA A 42 5.15 7.83 0.26
CA ALA A 42 6.19 8.76 0.70
C ALA A 42 6.81 9.51 -0.48
N VAL A 43 7.17 8.78 -1.55
CA VAL A 43 7.70 9.37 -2.79
C VAL A 43 6.66 10.31 -3.41
N ALA A 44 5.39 9.91 -3.45
CA ALA A 44 4.31 10.73 -3.99
C ALA A 44 4.13 12.05 -3.19
N TYR A 45 4.27 12.01 -1.87
CA TYR A 45 4.23 13.22 -1.05
C TYR A 45 5.39 14.17 -1.40
N PHE A 46 6.63 13.67 -1.40
CA PHE A 46 7.80 14.52 -1.65
C PHE A 46 7.89 15.05 -3.07
N GLN A 47 7.40 14.31 -4.07
CA GLN A 47 7.49 14.72 -5.48
C GLN A 47 6.32 15.58 -5.94
N PHE A 48 5.09 15.30 -5.49
CA PHE A 48 3.90 15.99 -6.01
C PHE A 48 3.31 17.01 -5.03
N HIS A 49 3.52 16.85 -3.73
CA HIS A 49 2.86 17.68 -2.70
C HIS A 49 3.83 18.64 -1.99
N ALA A 50 5.01 18.17 -1.61
CA ALA A 50 6.02 19.00 -0.94
C ALA A 50 6.48 20.25 -1.72
N PRO A 51 6.54 20.26 -3.08
CA PRO A 51 6.94 21.46 -3.82
C PRO A 51 5.98 22.64 -3.65
N SER A 52 4.69 22.37 -3.45
CA SER A 52 3.66 23.41 -3.27
C SER A 52 3.68 24.00 -1.85
N SER A 53 3.95 23.17 -0.85
CA SER A 53 4.16 23.56 0.54
C SER A 53 4.63 22.33 1.32
N PHE A 54 5.44 22.51 2.36
CA PHE A 54 5.83 21.41 3.24
C PHE A 54 4.65 20.88 4.08
N PHE A 55 3.70 21.75 4.43
CA PHE A 55 2.58 21.38 5.30
C PHE A 55 1.45 20.73 4.50
N PRO A 56 0.98 19.54 4.91
CA PRO A 56 -0.01 18.77 4.16
C PRO A 56 -1.37 19.46 4.04
N THR A 57 -1.71 20.28 5.04
CA THR A 57 -2.98 21.02 5.11
C THR A 57 -3.15 22.03 3.98
N ILE A 58 -2.04 22.51 3.40
CA ILE A 58 -2.05 23.53 2.35
C ILE A 58 -1.69 22.97 0.96
N ASN A 59 -1.04 21.80 0.88
CA ASN A 59 -0.63 21.18 -0.38
C ASN A 59 -1.54 20.03 -0.84
N GLN A 60 -2.66 19.76 -0.14
CA GLN A 60 -3.57 18.63 -0.39
C GLN A 60 -2.96 17.23 -0.22
N GLY A 61 -1.78 17.12 0.42
CA GLY A 61 -1.04 15.87 0.62
C GLY A 61 -1.42 15.08 1.88
N ILE A 62 -2.50 15.49 2.57
CA ILE A 62 -3.06 14.74 3.71
C ILE A 62 -3.30 13.26 3.34
N PRO A 63 -3.93 12.90 2.21
CA PRO A 63 -4.18 11.50 1.89
C PRO A 63 -2.90 10.69 1.69
N ALA A 64 -1.89 11.25 1.01
CA ALA A 64 -0.61 10.57 0.79
C ALA A 64 0.10 10.24 2.12
N LEU A 65 0.13 11.18 3.07
CA LEU A 65 0.68 10.92 4.40
C LEU A 65 -0.15 9.92 5.19
N LEU A 66 -1.47 10.04 5.18
CA LEU A 66 -2.36 9.10 5.88
C LEU A 66 -2.18 7.67 5.37
N TYR A 67 -2.14 7.47 4.06
CA TYR A 67 -1.92 6.16 3.47
C TYR A 67 -0.50 5.64 3.75
N CYS A 68 0.52 6.50 3.69
CA CYS A 68 1.88 6.13 4.08
C CYS A 68 1.92 5.56 5.52
N PHE A 69 1.38 6.29 6.50
CA PHE A 69 1.36 5.81 7.89
C PHE A 69 0.44 4.61 8.10
N LEU A 70 -0.68 4.54 7.40
CA LEU A 70 -1.58 3.39 7.45
C LEU A 70 -0.87 2.13 6.95
N PHE A 71 -0.12 2.22 5.84
CA PHE A 71 0.63 1.09 5.31
C PHE A 71 1.84 0.73 6.21
N LEU A 72 2.53 1.70 6.80
CA LEU A 72 3.54 1.41 7.83
C LEU A 72 2.94 0.70 9.05
N TYR A 73 1.73 1.09 9.47
CA TYR A 73 1.00 0.37 10.50
C TYR A 73 0.69 -1.07 10.08
N LEU A 74 0.16 -1.28 8.87
CA LEU A 74 -0.14 -2.63 8.34
C LEU A 74 1.11 -3.49 8.14
N MET A 75 2.26 -2.88 7.84
CA MET A 75 3.54 -3.58 7.78
C MET A 75 3.91 -4.23 9.13
N VAL A 76 3.62 -3.54 10.24
CA VAL A 76 3.90 -4.02 11.60
C VAL A 76 2.77 -4.90 12.12
N ALA A 77 1.51 -4.47 11.99
CA ALA A 77 0.33 -5.17 12.50
C ALA A 77 -0.02 -6.44 11.70
N GLY A 78 0.27 -6.45 10.40
CA GLY A 78 -0.04 -7.55 9.49
C GLY A 78 -1.51 -7.61 9.03
N ALA A 79 -1.85 -8.71 8.36
CA ALA A 79 -3.10 -8.94 7.62
C ALA A 79 -4.36 -9.18 8.48
N GLY A 80 -4.23 -9.25 9.80
CA GLY A 80 -5.34 -9.51 10.71
C GLY A 80 -5.82 -10.98 10.74
N ALA A 81 -6.94 -11.23 11.43
CA ALA A 81 -7.47 -12.58 11.67
C ALA A 81 -8.18 -13.21 10.45
N TRP A 82 -8.62 -12.37 9.50
CA TRP A 82 -9.38 -12.77 8.31
C TRP A 82 -8.51 -12.93 7.06
N SER A 83 -7.19 -12.96 7.21
CA SER A 83 -6.28 -13.07 6.08
C SER A 83 -6.35 -14.46 5.41
N ILE A 84 -6.27 -14.47 4.08
CA ILE A 84 -6.22 -15.71 3.30
C ILE A 84 -4.99 -16.54 3.67
N ASP A 85 -3.84 -15.90 3.93
CA ASP A 85 -2.62 -16.56 4.39
C ASP A 85 -2.87 -17.41 5.66
N ARG A 86 -3.68 -16.90 6.59
CA ARG A 86 -4.00 -17.59 7.84
C ARG A 86 -5.08 -18.66 7.65
N ALA A 87 -6.04 -18.44 6.75
CA ALA A 87 -7.04 -19.45 6.39
C ALA A 87 -6.39 -20.69 5.76
N LEU A 88 -5.44 -20.50 4.84
CA LEU A 88 -4.63 -21.56 4.22
C LEU A 88 -3.80 -22.32 5.26
N ALA A 89 -3.11 -21.61 6.16
CA ALA A 89 -2.32 -22.24 7.22
C ALA A 89 -3.16 -23.08 8.21
N ARG A 90 -4.42 -22.69 8.46
CA ARG A 90 -5.34 -23.47 9.31
C ARG A 90 -5.84 -24.74 8.62
N SER A 91 -6.15 -24.67 7.33
CA SER A 91 -6.62 -25.82 6.55
C SER A 91 -5.59 -26.95 6.48
N SER A 92 -4.28 -26.65 6.43
CA SER A 92 -3.25 -27.69 6.44
C SER A 92 -3.09 -28.38 7.80
N ARG A 93 -3.43 -27.72 8.91
CA ARG A 93 -3.37 -28.34 10.24
C ARG A 93 -4.52 -29.32 10.48
N SER A 94 -5.74 -28.99 10.05
CA SER A 94 -6.90 -29.88 10.21
C SER A 94 -6.87 -31.15 9.36
N VAL A 95 -5.95 -31.25 8.39
CA VAL A 95 -5.75 -32.46 7.56
C VAL A 95 -4.74 -33.42 8.21
N LEU A 96 -3.94 -32.94 9.16
CA LEU A 96 -2.92 -33.72 9.86
C LEU A 96 -3.41 -34.28 11.22
N ASP A 97 -4.63 -33.93 11.63
CA ASP A 97 -5.32 -34.41 12.84
C ASP A 97 -6.39 -35.45 12.46
#